data_AF-A0A661XWD2-F1
#
_entry.id   AF-A0A661XWD2-F1
#
_cell.length_a   1.000
_cell.length_b   1.000
_cell.length_c   1.000
_cell.angle_alpha   90.00
_cell.angle_beta   90.00
_cell.angle_gamma   90.00
#
_symmetry.space_group_name_H-M   'P 1'
#
loop_
_entity.id
_entity.type
_entity.pdbx_description
1 polymer ?
#
loop_
_entity_poly.entity_id
_entity_poly.type
_entity_poly.pdbx_seq_one_letter_code
_entity_poly.pdbx_strand_id
1 'polypeptide(L)'
;MSDLIPVYGVLPYKVISGLFIDYAKSKTFVWMPKGSKATYVDDYSVLDFPNGAVLITTHYFENVLPQNNSKMIETRLLIKKEGEWIIANYKWDEDQTDASYTTEGSFVGLEWLQNNVARSVNYRIPSYSECFTCHNKYDIITPIGPKPQNMNHSIAFYDGVKNQ
;
A
#
# COMPACT_ATOMS: atom_id res chain seq x y z
N MET A 1 12.82 -0.12 14.60
CA MET A 1 11.89 0.48 13.63
C MET A 1 11.85 -0.44 12.41
N SER A 2 10.67 -0.79 11.91
CA SER A 2 10.58 -1.58 10.67
C SER A 2 10.93 -0.66 9.51
N ASP A 3 12.10 -0.84 8.89
CA ASP A 3 12.51 -0.07 7.72
C ASP A 3 11.67 -0.42 6.46
N LEU A 4 10.64 -1.27 6.61
CA LEU A 4 9.82 -1.81 5.54
C LEU A 4 10.71 -2.39 4.43
N ILE A 5 11.77 -3.09 4.84
CA ILE A 5 12.63 -3.85 3.95
C ILE A 5 11.89 -5.16 3.65
N PRO A 6 11.55 -5.43 2.38
CA PRO A 6 10.79 -6.62 2.05
C PRO A 6 11.62 -7.88 2.33
N VAL A 7 10.96 -8.89 2.89
CA VAL A 7 11.53 -10.24 3.02
C VAL A 7 11.49 -10.98 1.68
N TYR A 8 12.20 -12.11 1.58
CA TYR A 8 12.22 -12.93 0.37
C TYR A 8 10.80 -13.26 -0.14
N GLY A 9 10.57 -13.04 -1.43
CA GLY A 9 9.28 -13.28 -2.10
C GLY A 9 8.28 -12.11 -2.04
N VAL A 10 8.57 -11.07 -1.27
CA VAL A 10 7.84 -9.80 -1.30
C VAL A 10 8.60 -8.84 -2.21
N LEU A 11 7.98 -8.38 -3.29
CA LEU A 11 8.62 -7.53 -4.28
C LEU A 11 8.06 -6.10 -4.20
N PRO A 12 8.90 -5.05 -4.20
CA PRO A 12 8.40 -3.70 -4.36
C PRO A 12 7.82 -3.52 -5.77
N TYR A 13 6.75 -2.75 -5.89
CA TYR A 13 6.29 -2.23 -7.18
C TYR A 13 5.85 -0.78 -6.98
N LYS A 14 5.74 -0.01 -8.05
CA LYS A 14 5.29 1.38 -7.96
C LYS A 14 4.29 1.69 -9.07
N VAL A 15 3.33 2.57 -8.79
CA VAL A 15 2.51 3.18 -9.85
C VAL A 15 3.07 4.56 -10.18
N ILE A 16 3.02 4.94 -11.45
CA ILE A 16 3.57 6.20 -11.96
C ILE A 16 2.91 7.40 -11.24
N SER A 17 1.58 7.41 -11.17
CA SER A 17 0.82 8.42 -10.44
C SER A 17 0.13 7.77 -9.24
N GLY A 18 0.65 8.04 -8.04
CA GLY A 18 0.03 7.64 -6.79
C GLY A 18 -1.19 8.51 -6.43
N LEU A 19 -2.06 7.99 -5.57
CA LEU A 19 -3.10 8.77 -4.92
C LEU A 19 -2.47 9.71 -3.88
N PHE A 20 -3.02 10.92 -3.75
CA PHE A 20 -2.66 11.81 -2.64
C PHE A 20 -3.30 11.29 -1.33
N ILE A 21 -2.49 11.05 -0.31
CA ILE A 21 -2.91 10.48 0.98
C ILE A 21 -2.48 11.42 2.12
N ASP A 22 -3.01 12.64 2.15
CA ASP A 22 -2.78 13.62 3.22
C ASP A 22 -1.28 13.81 3.56
N TYR A 23 -0.44 13.92 2.53
CA TYR A 23 1.03 14.04 2.60
C TYR A 23 1.79 12.81 3.11
N ALA A 24 1.10 11.72 3.48
CA ALA A 24 1.76 10.48 3.84
C ALA A 24 2.55 9.92 2.65
N LYS A 25 3.73 9.39 2.95
CA LYS A 25 4.49 8.56 2.03
C LYS A 25 3.89 7.16 2.01
N SER A 26 4.13 6.45 0.91
CA SER A 26 3.63 5.09 0.73
C SER A 26 4.74 4.17 0.26
N LYS A 27 4.78 2.95 0.80
CA LYS A 27 5.54 1.83 0.22
C LYS A 27 4.56 0.76 -0.22
N THR A 28 4.72 0.30 -1.46
CA THR A 28 3.85 -0.69 -2.10
C THR A 28 4.64 -1.95 -2.44
N PHE A 29 4.07 -3.10 -2.14
CA PHE A 29 4.67 -4.39 -2.36
C PHE A 29 3.65 -5.39 -2.90
N VAL A 30 4.15 -6.41 -3.58
CA VAL A 30 3.38 -7.56 -4.01
C VAL A 30 4.02 -8.83 -3.50
N TRP A 31 3.20 -9.74 -2.98
CA TRP A 31 3.57 -11.12 -2.73
C TRP A 31 2.72 -12.02 -3.62
N MET A 32 3.32 -13.09 -4.15
CA MET A 32 2.63 -14.09 -4.96
C MET A 32 3.11 -15.50 -4.57
N PRO A 33 2.27 -16.54 -4.74
CA PRO A 33 2.69 -17.92 -4.53
C PRO A 33 3.95 -18.28 -5.32
N LYS A 34 4.80 -19.12 -4.73
CA LYS A 34 6.07 -19.54 -5.34
C LYS A 34 5.85 -20.13 -6.75
N GLY A 35 6.63 -19.65 -7.72
CA GLY A 35 6.57 -20.11 -9.11
C GLY A 35 5.40 -19.57 -9.93
N SER A 36 4.58 -18.69 -9.35
CA SER A 36 3.51 -17.99 -10.06
C SER A 36 3.94 -16.60 -10.52
N LYS A 37 3.18 -16.02 -11.44
CA LYS A 37 3.36 -14.66 -11.95
C LYS A 37 2.00 -14.05 -12.27
N ALA A 38 1.92 -12.73 -12.23
CA ALA A 38 0.79 -12.02 -12.82
C ALA A 38 0.90 -12.05 -14.35
N THR A 39 -0.24 -12.02 -15.04
CA THR A 39 -0.29 -12.10 -16.51
C THR A 39 -0.80 -10.78 -17.10
N TYR A 40 -0.15 -10.33 -18.17
CA TYR A 40 -0.62 -9.20 -18.97
C TYR A 40 -1.92 -9.57 -19.70
N VAL A 41 -2.90 -8.68 -19.64
CA VAL A 41 -4.19 -8.83 -20.34
C VAL A 41 -4.28 -7.77 -21.44
N ASP A 42 -4.27 -6.50 -21.04
CA ASP A 42 -4.23 -5.31 -21.88
C ASP A 42 -3.65 -4.14 -21.06
N ASP A 43 -3.44 -2.98 -21.69
CA ASP A 43 -2.79 -1.82 -21.05
C ASP A 43 -3.61 -1.15 -19.94
N TYR A 44 -4.94 -1.28 -19.98
CA TYR A 44 -5.90 -0.49 -19.19
C TYR A 44 -6.55 -1.30 -18.05
N SER A 45 -6.42 -2.62 -18.13
CA SER A 45 -6.90 -3.59 -17.15
C SER A 45 -5.85 -3.85 -16.07
N VAL A 46 -6.34 -4.25 -14.90
CA VAL A 46 -5.45 -4.75 -13.83
C VAL A 46 -4.77 -6.02 -14.32
N LEU A 47 -3.48 -6.21 -14.02
CA LEU A 47 -2.81 -7.48 -14.28
C LEU A 47 -3.61 -8.65 -13.69
N ASP A 48 -3.62 -9.78 -14.39
CA ASP A 48 -4.28 -10.98 -13.86
C ASP A 48 -3.38 -11.65 -12.83
N PHE A 49 -3.66 -11.41 -11.54
CA PHE A 49 -2.90 -11.94 -10.43
C PHE A 49 -3.36 -13.36 -10.05
N PRO A 50 -2.42 -14.26 -9.72
CA PRO A 50 -2.75 -15.62 -9.31
C PRO A 50 -3.51 -15.64 -7.97
N ASN A 51 -4.32 -16.67 -7.77
CA ASN A 51 -4.94 -16.91 -6.47
C ASN A 51 -3.88 -17.01 -5.36
N GLY A 52 -4.10 -16.33 -4.24
CA GLY A 52 -3.14 -16.15 -3.15
C GLY A 52 -2.29 -14.88 -3.25
N ALA A 53 -2.31 -14.14 -4.37
CA ALA A 53 -1.55 -12.89 -4.46
C ALA A 53 -2.01 -11.86 -3.41
N VAL A 54 -1.06 -11.08 -2.89
CA VAL A 54 -1.33 -10.00 -1.93
C VAL A 54 -0.67 -8.72 -2.43
N LEU A 55 -1.46 -7.67 -2.61
CA LEU A 55 -0.97 -6.31 -2.81
C LEU A 55 -0.98 -5.59 -1.46
N ILE A 56 0.16 -5.04 -1.09
CA ILE A 56 0.44 -4.50 0.24
C ILE A 56 0.79 -3.03 0.07
N THR A 57 0.09 -2.13 0.77
CA THR A 57 0.42 -0.71 0.80
C THR A 57 0.56 -0.26 2.24
N THR A 58 1.71 0.26 2.63
CA THR A 58 1.89 0.87 3.96
C THR A 58 2.05 2.38 3.82
N HIS A 59 1.20 3.13 4.52
CA HIS A 59 1.21 4.59 4.59
C HIS A 59 1.92 5.05 5.86
N TYR A 60 2.84 6.01 5.73
CA TYR A 60 3.70 6.45 6.82
C TYR A 60 4.11 7.91 6.66
N PHE A 61 4.53 8.52 7.77
CA PHE A 61 5.20 9.82 7.80
C PHE A 61 6.66 9.65 8.19
N GLU A 62 7.50 10.59 7.76
CA GLU A 62 8.88 10.73 8.21
C GLU A 62 9.00 12.02 9.03
N ASN A 63 10.04 12.12 9.86
CA ASN A 63 10.33 13.30 10.69
C ASN A 63 9.14 13.71 11.58
N VAL A 64 8.44 12.73 12.15
CA VAL A 64 7.31 12.94 13.06
C VAL A 64 7.85 13.46 14.40
N LEU A 65 7.28 14.56 14.86
CA LEU A 65 7.65 15.23 16.11
C LEU A 65 7.09 14.49 17.33
N PRO A 66 7.74 14.61 18.51
CA PRO A 66 8.96 15.38 18.77
C PRO A 66 10.28 14.64 18.46
N GLN A 67 10.26 13.31 18.23
CA GLN A 67 11.49 12.51 18.09
C GLN A 67 12.13 12.57 16.69
N ASN A 68 11.47 13.19 15.70
CA ASN A 68 11.88 13.21 14.30
C ASN A 68 12.06 11.82 13.66
N ASN A 69 11.26 10.86 14.12
CA ASN A 69 11.30 9.48 13.63
C ASN A 69 10.24 9.23 12.56
N SER A 70 10.34 8.13 11.82
CA SER A 70 9.25 7.69 10.95
C SER A 70 8.08 7.12 11.77
N LYS A 71 6.85 7.22 11.26
CA LYS A 71 5.67 6.62 11.88
C LYS A 71 4.80 5.97 10.81
N MET A 72 4.70 4.64 10.84
CA MET A 72 3.72 3.88 10.09
C MET A 72 2.34 4.13 10.70
N ILE A 73 1.37 4.39 9.83
CA ILE A 73 0.00 4.74 10.23
C ILE A 73 -0.94 3.57 9.96
N GLU A 74 -0.89 3.04 8.75
CA GLU A 74 -1.70 1.90 8.35
C GLU A 74 -1.02 1.04 7.28
N THR A 75 -1.42 -0.23 7.23
CA THR A 75 -1.12 -1.15 6.13
C THR A 75 -2.42 -1.68 5.55
N ARG A 76 -2.64 -1.43 4.25
CA ARG A 76 -3.78 -1.91 3.48
C ARG A 76 -3.37 -3.09 2.61
N LEU A 77 -4.21 -4.13 2.61
CA LEU A 77 -4.04 -5.34 1.84
C LEU A 77 -5.19 -5.52 0.86
N LEU A 78 -4.86 -5.89 -0.37
CA LEU A 78 -5.77 -6.56 -1.28
C LEU A 78 -5.30 -8.00 -1.44
N ILE A 79 -6.14 -8.96 -1.06
CA ILE A 79 -5.79 -10.39 -1.03
C ILE A 79 -6.65 -11.11 -2.07
N LYS A 80 -6.02 -11.78 -3.04
CA LYS A 80 -6.72 -12.63 -4.01
C LYS A 80 -6.98 -13.99 -3.34
N LYS A 81 -8.23 -14.32 -3.02
CA LYS A 81 -8.63 -15.58 -2.41
C LYS A 81 -9.81 -16.18 -3.18
N GLU A 82 -9.67 -17.43 -3.57
CA GLU A 82 -10.68 -18.21 -4.31
C GLU A 82 -11.20 -17.49 -5.57
N GLY A 83 -10.32 -16.73 -6.23
CA GLY A 83 -10.66 -15.96 -7.43
C GLY A 83 -11.24 -14.56 -7.16
N GLU A 84 -11.49 -14.20 -5.90
CA GLU A 84 -12.03 -12.90 -5.50
C GLU A 84 -11.00 -12.06 -4.74
N TRP A 85 -11.15 -10.73 -4.76
CA TRP A 85 -10.31 -9.85 -3.96
C TRP A 85 -10.98 -9.52 -2.63
N ILE A 86 -10.18 -9.47 -1.57
CA ILE A 86 -10.61 -9.10 -0.21
C ILE A 86 -9.78 -7.89 0.23
N ILE A 87 -10.43 -6.94 0.90
CA ILE A 87 -9.78 -5.77 1.51
C ILE A 87 -9.51 -6.07 2.99
N ALA A 88 -8.30 -5.78 3.46
CA ALA A 88 -8.00 -5.77 4.89
C ALA A 88 -7.13 -4.55 5.25
N ASN A 89 -7.51 -3.82 6.29
CA ASN A 89 -6.75 -2.68 6.80
C ASN A 89 -6.22 -2.99 8.18
N TYR A 90 -5.00 -2.56 8.44
CA TYR A 90 -4.32 -2.70 9.72
C TYR A 90 -3.86 -1.32 10.19
N LYS A 91 -4.20 -0.96 11.43
CA LYS A 91 -3.76 0.28 12.08
C LYS A 91 -2.55 -0.03 12.95
N TRP A 92 -1.45 0.69 12.73
CA TRP A 92 -0.26 0.57 13.55
C TRP A 92 -0.46 1.17 14.94
N ASP A 93 0.13 0.55 15.95
CA ASP A 93 0.18 1.07 17.32
C ASP A 93 1.12 2.29 17.44
N GLU A 94 1.02 3.02 18.56
CA GLU A 94 1.87 4.18 18.80
C GLU A 94 3.33 3.80 19.04
N ASP A 95 3.57 2.63 19.61
CA ASP A 95 4.88 2.09 19.93
C ASP A 95 5.65 1.57 18.70
N GLN A 96 4.99 1.51 17.54
CA GLN A 96 5.52 1.03 16.26
C GLN A 96 6.00 -0.42 16.31
N THR A 97 5.28 -1.26 17.05
CA THR A 97 5.59 -2.67 17.26
C THR A 97 4.68 -3.62 16.51
N ASP A 98 3.39 -3.30 16.40
CA ASP A 98 2.40 -4.15 15.75
C ASP A 98 1.32 -3.32 15.05
N ALA A 99 0.53 -3.98 14.20
CA ALA A 99 -0.63 -3.41 13.56
C ALA A 99 -1.85 -4.31 13.74
N SER A 100 -2.95 -3.73 14.19
CA SER A 100 -4.20 -4.45 14.44
C SER A 100 -5.18 -4.32 13.28
N TYR A 101 -5.79 -5.43 12.89
CA TYR A 101 -6.85 -5.43 11.88
C TYR A 101 -8.03 -4.55 12.31
N THR A 102 -8.57 -3.77 11.38
CA THR A 102 -9.74 -2.92 11.60
C THR A 102 -10.62 -2.83 10.36
N THR A 103 -11.94 -2.81 10.58
CA THR A 103 -12.95 -2.44 9.58
C THR A 103 -13.42 -0.99 9.74
N GLU A 104 -13.15 -0.40 10.91
CA GLU A 104 -13.60 0.92 11.27
C GLU A 104 -12.64 1.98 10.75
N GLY A 105 -13.22 3.12 10.35
CA GLY A 105 -12.45 4.31 10.04
C GLY A 105 -11.96 4.96 11.33
N SER A 106 -10.80 5.61 11.27
CA SER A 106 -10.27 6.35 12.40
C SER A 106 -9.40 7.52 11.96
N PHE A 107 -9.05 8.38 12.92
CA PHE A 107 -8.14 9.49 12.69
C PHE A 107 -6.89 9.35 13.54
N VAL A 108 -5.75 9.78 13.01
CA VAL A 108 -4.46 9.83 13.69
C VAL A 108 -3.90 11.23 13.55
N GLY A 109 -3.94 11.99 14.64
CA GLY A 109 -3.32 13.32 14.73
C GLY A 109 -1.81 13.20 14.89
N LEU A 110 -1.04 13.93 14.09
CA LEU A 110 0.40 14.02 14.25
C LEU A 110 0.96 15.35 13.71
N GLU A 111 2.13 15.70 14.21
CA GLU A 111 2.96 16.78 13.67
C GLU A 111 4.24 16.20 13.04
N TRP A 112 4.69 16.79 11.95
CA TRP A 112 5.93 16.39 11.29
C TRP A 112 6.66 17.58 10.69
N LEU A 113 7.96 17.41 10.44
CA LEU A 113 8.76 18.40 9.72
C LEU A 113 8.69 18.15 8.22
N GLN A 114 8.23 19.16 7.47
CA GLN A 114 8.30 19.21 6.01
C GLN A 114 9.18 20.39 5.62
N ASN A 115 10.33 20.12 4.99
CA ASN A 115 11.33 21.15 4.63
C ASN A 115 11.72 22.03 5.84
N ASN A 116 11.94 21.41 7.01
CA ASN A 116 12.24 22.06 8.29
C ASN A 116 11.13 22.98 8.84
N VAL A 117 9.91 22.91 8.31
CA VAL A 117 8.73 23.61 8.84
C VAL A 117 7.79 22.60 9.48
N ALA A 118 7.38 22.86 10.73
CA ALA A 118 6.39 22.03 11.42
C ALA A 118 5.02 22.13 10.71
N ARG A 119 4.43 20.97 10.47
CA ARG A 119 3.08 20.80 9.92
C ARG A 119 2.29 19.86 10.82
N SER A 120 0.97 20.01 10.83
CA SER A 120 0.05 19.15 11.55
C SER A 120 -0.98 18.56 10.59
N VAL A 121 -1.37 17.31 10.82
CA VAL A 121 -2.42 16.62 10.05
C VAL A 121 -3.24 15.79 11.00
N ASN A 122 -4.53 15.67 10.69
CA ASN A 122 -5.40 14.66 11.26
C ASN A 122 -5.65 13.59 10.21
N TYR A 123 -4.71 12.65 10.08
CA TYR A 123 -4.70 11.66 9.01
C TYR A 123 -5.91 10.75 9.12
N ARG A 124 -6.61 10.50 8.00
CA ARG A 124 -7.78 9.62 7.97
C ARG A 124 -7.41 8.21 7.52
N ILE A 125 -7.61 7.23 8.40
CA ILE A 125 -7.66 5.82 8.06
C ILE A 125 -9.10 5.52 7.60
N PRO A 126 -9.34 5.12 6.34
CA PRO A 126 -10.67 4.83 5.84
C PRO A 126 -11.26 3.56 6.46
N SER A 127 -12.57 3.53 6.62
CA SER A 127 -13.29 2.30 6.96
C SER A 127 -13.27 1.30 5.80
N TYR A 128 -13.75 0.08 6.06
CA TYR A 128 -13.98 -0.91 5.01
C TYR A 128 -14.92 -0.39 3.91
N SER A 129 -16.04 0.25 4.26
CA SER A 129 -17.01 0.77 3.28
C SER A 129 -16.44 1.88 2.42
N GLU A 130 -15.56 2.71 2.97
CA GLU A 130 -14.85 3.75 2.25
C GLU A 130 -13.81 3.16 1.29
N CYS A 131 -13.08 2.12 1.71
CA CYS A 131 -12.19 1.40 0.81
C CYS A 131 -12.97 0.74 -0.33
N PHE A 132 -14.08 0.08 0.00
CA PHE A 132 -14.96 -0.56 -0.98
C PHE A 132 -15.50 0.44 -1.99
N THR A 133 -15.85 1.66 -1.57
CA THR A 133 -16.38 2.71 -2.46
C THR A 133 -15.47 2.96 -3.68
N CYS A 134 -14.16 2.97 -3.48
CA CYS A 134 -13.19 3.13 -4.59
C CYS A 134 -12.80 1.79 -5.22
N HIS A 135 -12.69 0.73 -4.43
CA HIS A 135 -12.31 -0.61 -4.90
C HIS A 135 -13.49 -1.43 -5.45
N ASN A 136 -14.59 -0.80 -5.83
CA ASN A 136 -15.76 -1.46 -6.39
C ASN A 136 -15.79 -1.29 -7.92
N LYS A 137 -15.91 -2.41 -8.64
CA LYS A 137 -16.34 -2.44 -10.03
C LYS A 137 -17.52 -3.40 -10.16
N TYR A 138 -18.74 -2.87 -10.27
CA TYR A 138 -19.98 -3.65 -10.32
C TYR A 138 -20.18 -4.57 -9.11
N ASP A 139 -19.96 -4.02 -7.92
CA ASP A 139 -20.02 -4.68 -6.61
C ASP A 139 -18.98 -5.79 -6.39
N ILE A 140 -17.99 -5.88 -7.29
CA ILE A 140 -16.84 -6.77 -7.17
C ILE A 140 -15.63 -5.95 -6.73
N ILE A 141 -14.94 -6.42 -5.68
CA ILE A 141 -13.71 -5.81 -5.21
C ILE A 141 -12.62 -5.96 -6.28
N THR A 142 -11.96 -4.86 -6.64
CA THR A 142 -10.87 -4.89 -7.62
C THR A 142 -9.75 -3.92 -7.27
N PRO A 143 -8.47 -4.28 -7.50
CA PRO A 143 -7.38 -3.33 -7.46
C PRO A 143 -7.56 -2.22 -8.49
N ILE A 144 -6.96 -1.06 -8.24
CA ILE A 144 -7.08 0.11 -9.14
C ILE A 144 -5.76 0.36 -9.88
N GLY A 145 -4.66 0.42 -9.13
CA GLY A 145 -3.35 0.87 -9.60
C GLY A 145 -2.57 -0.07 -10.54
N PRO A 146 -2.51 -1.40 -10.31
CA PRO A 146 -1.54 -2.29 -10.98
C PRO A 146 -1.99 -2.68 -12.39
N LYS A 147 -2.06 -1.67 -13.25
CA LYS A 147 -2.35 -1.73 -14.68
C LYS A 147 -1.06 -1.46 -15.44
N PRO A 148 -0.78 -2.13 -16.57
CA PRO A 148 0.47 -1.94 -17.31
C PRO A 148 0.79 -0.47 -17.65
N GLN A 149 -0.21 0.29 -18.10
CA GLN A 149 -0.04 1.73 -18.40
C GLN A 149 0.41 2.57 -17.18
N ASN A 150 0.05 2.14 -15.97
CA ASN A 150 0.42 2.82 -14.72
C ASN A 150 1.76 2.33 -14.17
N MET A 151 2.32 1.27 -14.75
CA MET A 151 3.48 0.59 -14.22
C MET A 151 4.69 0.66 -15.15
N ASN A 152 4.54 0.98 -16.43
CA ASN A 152 5.65 1.02 -17.38
C ASN A 152 6.75 2.06 -17.04
N HIS A 153 7.63 1.72 -16.11
CA HIS A 153 8.84 2.44 -15.74
C HIS A 153 9.87 1.49 -15.11
N SER A 154 11.11 1.95 -14.98
CA SER A 154 12.16 1.14 -14.40
C SER A 154 12.17 1.25 -12.87
N ILE A 155 12.29 0.11 -12.19
CA ILE A 155 12.49 0.02 -10.74
C ILE A 155 13.69 -0.89 -10.44
N ALA A 156 14.42 -0.57 -9.38
CA ALA A 156 15.55 -1.36 -8.92
C ALA A 156 15.05 -2.51 -8.04
N PHE A 157 15.33 -3.74 -8.46
CA PHE A 157 15.20 -4.96 -7.66
C PHE A 157 16.58 -5.39 -7.14
N TYR A 158 16.60 -6.40 -6.26
CA TYR A 158 17.84 -6.93 -5.68
C TYR A 158 18.80 -7.50 -6.74
N ASP A 159 18.26 -8.00 -7.86
CA ASP A 159 19.00 -8.62 -8.97
C ASP A 159 19.17 -7.67 -10.18
N GLY A 160 18.83 -6.39 -10.01
CA GLY A 160 19.06 -5.34 -10.99
C GLY A 160 17.84 -4.48 -11.31
N VAL A 161 18.02 -3.54 -12.23
CA VAL A 161 16.94 -2.68 -12.72
C VAL A 161 16.11 -3.44 -13.74
N LYS A 162 14.78 -3.47 -13.57
CA LYS A 162 13.84 -4.03 -14.53
C LYS A 162 12.74 -3.02 -14.83
N ASN A 163 12.21 -3.09 -16.04
CA ASN A 163 10.90 -2.54 -16.32
C ASN A 163 9.87 -3.45 -15.65
N GLN A 164 8.99 -2.85 -14.85
CA GLN A 164 7.95 -3.54 -14.09
C GLN A 164 6.64 -3.68 -14.88
#